data_AF-A0A0R3S2J9-F1
#
_entry.id   AF-A0A0R3S2J9-F1
#
_cell.length_a   1.000
_cell.length_b   1.000
_cell.length_c   1.000
_cell.angle_alpha   90.00
_cell.angle_beta   90.00
_cell.angle_gamma   90.00
#
_symmetry.space_group_name_H-M   'P 1'
#
loop_
_entity.id
_entity.type
_entity.pdbx_description
1 polymer ?
#
loop_
_entity_poly.entity_id
_entity_poly.type
_entity_poly.pdbx_seq_one_letter_code
_entity_poly.pdbx_strand_id
1 'polypeptide(L)'
;MPPNSEIFDIFCKILINAMVITDSCLNRIGLALYLGLSVLDHSCKPDAFIIFNGTKAVLRSLNKNVTEYSDNLRIPYCDLLDLKSTRWETLLKQHNFVCNCDVCQDSEMDRQKCSLRCTKCKDGFCPYSPEDDYAETRCKVCGAISIFNFDHLQKLYQRLTVRGSTESLNKLIDSYHEFEKVFSPYNVPLCKFAESIMISAVNDEKYDEAVEYAEKTLLCYRTYYPEGHPSPSVRMFEYAKLLMLQRNQASLPMLRKAFKMVCESYGSDSGFALNTARLLNDLEKSIAATSS
;
A
#
# COMPACT_ATOMS: atom_id res chain seq x y z
N MET A 1 -27.75 32.85 10.65
CA MET A 1 -27.29 31.45 10.49
C MET A 1 -28.15 30.83 9.38
N PRO A 2 -27.59 30.02 8.47
CA PRO A 2 -28.37 29.36 7.43
C PRO A 2 -29.45 28.44 8.03
N PRO A 3 -30.53 28.12 7.28
CA PRO A 3 -31.52 27.14 7.71
C PRO A 3 -30.91 25.75 7.88
N ASN A 4 -31.50 24.92 8.75
CA ASN A 4 -31.00 23.58 9.06
C ASN A 4 -30.81 22.69 7.82
N SER A 5 -31.68 22.83 6.82
CA SER A 5 -31.56 22.10 5.56
C SER A 5 -30.30 22.48 4.77
N GLU A 6 -29.93 23.75 4.76
CA GLU A 6 -28.73 24.24 4.09
C GLU A 6 -27.46 23.81 4.84
N ILE A 7 -27.49 23.85 6.18
CA ILE A 7 -26.38 23.34 7.00
C ILE A 7 -26.17 21.84 6.75
N PHE A 8 -27.26 21.07 6.69
CA PHE A 8 -27.20 19.64 6.41
C PHE A 8 -26.62 19.35 5.01
N ASP A 9 -27.07 20.09 3.99
CA ASP A 9 -26.54 19.97 2.63
C ASP A 9 -25.03 20.31 2.55
N ILE A 10 -24.60 21.40 3.20
CA ILE A 10 -23.18 21.77 3.30
C ILE A 10 -22.39 20.66 4.00
N PHE A 11 -22.91 20.11 5.10
CA PHE A 11 -22.26 19.03 5.83
C PHE A 11 -22.10 17.77 4.96
N CYS A 12 -23.14 17.38 4.23
CA CYS A 12 -23.08 16.27 3.28
C CYS A 12 -22.04 16.52 2.19
N LYS A 13 -22.00 17.73 1.61
CA LYS A 13 -20.98 18.11 0.61
C LYS A 13 -19.57 18.01 1.18
N ILE A 14 -19.34 18.46 2.41
CA ILE A 14 -18.03 18.35 3.06
C ILE A 14 -17.67 16.88 3.28
N LEU A 15 -18.58 16.05 3.77
CA LEU A 15 -18.31 14.64 4.03
C LEU A 15 -17.88 13.87 2.77
N ILE A 16 -18.51 14.14 1.64
CA ILE A 16 -18.21 13.46 0.37
C ILE A 16 -16.94 13.99 -0.29
N ASN A 17 -16.65 15.29 -0.17
CA ASN A 17 -15.62 15.96 -0.96
C ASN A 17 -14.33 16.30 -0.20
N ALA A 18 -14.33 16.14 1.13
CA ALA A 18 -13.14 16.40 1.94
C ALA A 18 -12.03 15.38 1.64
N MET A 19 -10.86 15.90 1.32
CA MET A 19 -9.67 15.10 1.04
C MET A 19 -8.79 15.04 2.28
N VAL A 20 -8.23 13.86 2.53
CA VAL A 20 -7.21 13.66 3.56
C VAL A 20 -5.89 14.24 3.07
N ILE A 21 -5.40 15.28 3.74
CA ILE A 21 -4.06 15.80 3.50
C ILE A 21 -3.07 14.85 4.17
N THR A 22 -1.99 14.53 3.47
CA THR A 22 -0.90 13.71 4.00
C THR A 22 0.43 14.45 4.02
N ASP A 23 1.37 13.98 4.84
CA ASP A 23 2.78 14.34 4.71
C ASP A 23 3.44 13.63 3.51
N SER A 24 4.75 13.82 3.35
CA SER A 24 5.53 13.19 2.29
C SER A 24 5.61 11.66 2.39
N CYS A 25 5.39 11.10 3.58
CA CYS A 25 5.33 9.65 3.82
C CYS A 25 3.88 9.13 3.82
N LEU A 26 2.92 9.90 3.27
CA LEU A 26 1.51 9.53 3.18
C LEU A 26 0.80 9.37 4.53
N ASN A 27 1.39 9.86 5.62
CA ASN A 27 0.73 9.89 6.92
C ASN A 27 -0.32 11.00 6.93
N ARG A 28 -1.50 10.70 7.46
CA ARG A 28 -2.60 11.68 7.59
C ARG A 28 -2.19 12.83 8.51
N ILE A 29 -2.29 14.06 8.01
CA ILE A 29 -2.05 15.29 8.78
C ILE A 29 -3.32 16.14 8.95
N GLY A 30 -4.32 16.01 8.08
CA GLY A 30 -5.53 16.83 8.16
C GLY A 30 -6.59 16.52 7.12
N LEU A 31 -7.58 17.39 7.03
CA LEU A 31 -8.64 17.38 6.03
C LEU A 31 -8.71 18.74 5.34
N ALA A 32 -8.96 18.77 4.04
CA ALA A 32 -9.24 19.99 3.30
C ALA A 32 -10.20 19.76 2.13
N LEU A 33 -10.82 20.84 1.67
CA LEU A 33 -11.64 20.86 0.47
C LEU A 33 -10.86 21.51 -0.67
N TYR A 34 -10.76 20.82 -1.80
CA TYR A 34 -10.14 21.31 -3.02
C TYR A 34 -11.17 21.24 -4.13
N LEU A 35 -11.93 22.32 -4.33
CA LEU A 35 -13.08 22.33 -5.24
C LEU A 35 -12.74 21.83 -6.66
N GLY A 36 -11.58 22.22 -7.19
CA GLY A 36 -11.11 21.75 -8.51
C GLY A 36 -10.66 20.29 -8.54
N LEU A 37 -10.42 19.63 -7.41
CA LEU A 37 -10.12 18.19 -7.38
C LEU A 37 -11.36 17.37 -7.00
N SER A 38 -12.32 17.96 -6.29
CA SER A 38 -13.59 17.33 -5.91
C SER A 38 -14.50 16.99 -7.10
N VAL A 39 -14.25 17.58 -8.28
CA VAL A 39 -14.97 17.23 -9.53
C VAL A 39 -14.45 15.92 -10.16
N LEU A 40 -13.25 15.46 -9.79
CA LEU A 40 -12.62 14.31 -10.42
C LEU A 40 -13.18 13.01 -9.86
N ASP A 41 -13.78 12.19 -10.73
CA ASP A 41 -14.35 10.89 -10.37
C ASP A 41 -13.29 9.83 -10.02
N HIS A 42 -13.78 8.76 -9.40
CA HIS A 42 -12.98 7.61 -9.03
C HIS A 42 -12.61 6.68 -10.21
N SER A 43 -11.41 6.10 -10.15
CA SER A 43 -11.09 4.82 -10.81
C SER A 43 -10.07 4.03 -10.00
N CYS A 44 -10.19 2.70 -9.98
CA CYS A 44 -9.13 1.81 -9.45
C CYS A 44 -7.95 1.64 -10.43
N LYS A 45 -8.10 2.14 -11.67
CA LYS A 45 -7.01 2.39 -12.64
C LYS A 45 -7.02 3.89 -12.95
N PRO A 46 -6.51 4.72 -12.04
CA PRO A 46 -6.63 6.17 -12.17
C PRO A 46 -5.64 6.72 -13.20
N ASP A 47 -5.96 7.89 -13.74
CA ASP A 47 -5.07 8.65 -14.61
C ASP A 47 -4.06 9.45 -13.80
N ALA A 48 -4.44 9.86 -12.59
CA ALA A 48 -3.61 10.69 -11.74
C ALA A 48 -3.79 10.37 -10.25
N PHE A 49 -2.80 10.80 -9.47
CA PHE A 49 -2.72 10.65 -8.03
C PHE A 49 -2.50 12.01 -7.40
N ILE A 50 -3.03 12.18 -6.19
CA ILE A 50 -2.86 13.40 -5.42
C ILE A 50 -1.75 13.16 -4.40
N ILE A 51 -0.75 14.05 -4.42
CA ILE A 51 0.23 14.19 -3.35
C ILE A 51 0.12 15.61 -2.77
N PHE A 52 0.64 15.81 -1.57
CA PHE A 52 0.56 17.09 -0.88
C PHE A 52 1.94 17.67 -0.60
N ASN A 53 2.06 18.99 -0.78
CA ASN A 53 3.17 19.79 -0.28
C ASN A 53 2.61 20.82 0.70
N GLY A 54 2.60 20.47 1.99
CA GLY A 54 1.81 21.19 2.98
C GLY A 54 0.32 21.11 2.64
N THR A 55 -0.35 22.26 2.52
CA THR A 55 -1.75 22.36 2.10
C THR A 55 -1.92 22.50 0.58
N LYS A 56 -0.84 22.44 -0.20
CA LYS A 56 -0.93 22.47 -1.67
C LYS A 56 -1.10 21.04 -2.18
N ALA A 57 -2.28 20.74 -2.74
CA ALA A 57 -2.49 19.53 -3.51
C ALA A 57 -1.76 19.61 -4.86
N VAL A 58 -1.10 18.51 -5.23
CA VAL A 58 -0.39 18.35 -6.51
C VAL A 58 -0.94 17.10 -7.17
N LEU A 59 -1.63 17.29 -8.30
CA LEU A 59 -2.14 16.22 -9.14
C LEU A 59 -1.03 15.76 -10.09
N ARG A 60 -0.66 14.48 -10.03
CA ARG A 60 0.38 13.89 -10.89
C ARG A 60 -0.15 12.71 -11.65
N SER A 61 0.06 12.72 -12.97
CA SER A 61 -0.21 11.56 -13.81
C SER A 61 1.03 10.71 -14.01
N LEU A 62 0.85 9.39 -14.01
CA LEU A 62 1.88 8.45 -14.47
C LEU A 62 1.87 8.29 -15.99
N ASN A 63 0.79 8.73 -16.65
CA ASN A 63 0.65 8.70 -18.09
C ASN A 63 1.25 9.99 -18.68
N LYS A 64 2.36 9.85 -19.41
CA LYS A 64 3.07 10.98 -20.06
C LYS A 64 2.21 11.73 -21.10
N ASN A 65 1.13 11.12 -21.57
CA ASN A 65 0.19 11.75 -22.51
C ASN A 65 -0.77 12.73 -21.82
N VAL A 66 -0.88 12.69 -20.48
CA VAL A 66 -1.68 13.65 -19.72
C VAL A 66 -0.80 14.87 -19.41
N THR A 67 -0.92 15.90 -20.24
CA THR A 67 -0.13 17.14 -20.14
C THR A 67 -0.89 18.31 -19.52
N GLU A 68 -2.21 18.18 -19.39
CA GLU A 68 -3.09 19.23 -18.86
C GLU A 68 -4.19 18.65 -17.96
N TYR A 69 -4.76 19.52 -17.15
CA TYR A 69 -5.89 19.17 -16.29
C TYR A 69 -7.17 19.02 -17.12
N SER A 70 -7.98 18.02 -16.76
CA SER A 70 -9.32 17.81 -17.32
C SER A 70 -10.22 17.19 -16.26
N ASP A 71 -11.50 17.61 -16.23
CA ASP A 71 -12.54 17.02 -15.38
C ASP A 71 -12.81 15.53 -15.71
N ASN A 72 -12.32 15.06 -16.87
CA ASN A 72 -12.39 13.66 -17.27
C ASN A 72 -11.31 12.78 -16.64
N LEU A 73 -10.30 13.37 -15.97
CA LEU A 73 -9.30 12.59 -15.26
C LEU A 73 -9.94 11.81 -14.12
N ARG A 74 -9.40 10.63 -13.84
CA ARG A 74 -9.83 9.78 -12.73
C ARG A 74 -8.73 9.67 -11.67
N ILE A 75 -9.14 9.68 -10.40
CA ILE A 75 -8.24 9.55 -9.24
C ILE A 75 -8.68 8.39 -8.33
N PRO A 76 -7.79 7.80 -7.52
CA PRO A 76 -8.21 6.77 -6.57
C PRO A 76 -8.82 7.43 -5.33
N TYR A 77 -9.95 6.92 -4.85
CA TYR A 77 -10.58 7.30 -3.58
C TYR A 77 -10.30 6.26 -2.47
N CYS A 78 -9.72 5.12 -2.85
CA CYS A 78 -9.37 4.02 -1.98
C CYS A 78 -7.96 3.55 -2.31
N ASP A 79 -7.39 2.72 -1.44
CA ASP A 79 -6.08 2.12 -1.70
C ASP A 79 -6.18 1.10 -2.86
N LEU A 80 -5.24 1.19 -3.81
CA LEU A 80 -5.16 0.26 -4.94
C LEU A 80 -4.65 -1.13 -4.55
N LEU A 81 -3.95 -1.24 -3.42
CA LEU A 81 -3.47 -2.51 -2.90
C LEU A 81 -4.62 -3.40 -2.42
N ASP A 82 -5.71 -2.79 -1.95
CA ASP A 82 -6.87 -3.46 -1.37
C ASP A 82 -7.54 -4.45 -2.33
N LEU A 83 -8.21 -5.44 -1.74
CA LEU A 83 -9.12 -6.34 -2.46
C LEU A 83 -10.37 -5.57 -2.91
N LYS A 84 -11.03 -6.04 -3.97
CA LYS A 84 -12.26 -5.47 -4.52
C LYS A 84 -13.33 -5.28 -3.47
N SER A 85 -13.53 -6.28 -2.60
CA SER A 85 -14.51 -6.20 -1.51
C SER A 85 -14.22 -5.03 -0.56
N THR A 86 -12.96 -4.85 -0.14
CA THR A 86 -12.52 -3.73 0.71
C THR A 86 -12.62 -2.38 -0.01
N ARG A 87 -12.27 -2.32 -1.30
CA ARG A 87 -12.44 -1.10 -2.11
C ARG A 87 -13.93 -0.71 -2.20
N TRP A 88 -14.80 -1.68 -2.48
CA TRP A 88 -16.25 -1.47 -2.53
C TRP A 88 -16.83 -1.03 -1.20
N GLU A 89 -16.44 -1.65 -0.09
CA GLU A 89 -16.86 -1.23 1.25
C GLU A 89 -16.47 0.22 1.52
N THR A 90 -15.22 0.59 1.21
CA THR A 90 -14.70 1.95 1.38
C THR A 90 -15.50 2.96 0.56
N LEU A 91 -15.69 2.69 -0.73
CA LEU A 91 -16.41 3.57 -1.65
C LEU A 91 -17.90 3.69 -1.29
N LEU A 92 -18.55 2.60 -0.91
CA LEU A 92 -19.95 2.62 -0.50
C LEU A 92 -20.12 3.42 0.80
N LYS A 93 -19.23 3.22 1.76
CA LYS A 93 -19.28 3.89 3.06
C LYS A 93 -19.00 5.40 2.97
N GLN A 94 -18.03 5.79 2.13
CA GLN A 94 -17.56 7.18 2.07
C GLN A 94 -18.21 7.99 0.94
N HIS A 95 -18.59 7.35 -0.16
CA HIS A 95 -19.06 8.01 -1.37
C HIS A 95 -20.39 7.45 -1.92
N ASN A 96 -20.97 6.44 -1.25
CA ASN A 96 -22.27 5.86 -1.58
C ASN A 96 -22.40 5.34 -3.03
N PHE A 97 -21.36 4.70 -3.56
CA PHE A 97 -21.41 4.03 -4.87
C PHE A 97 -20.55 2.75 -4.90
N VAL A 98 -20.78 1.92 -5.92
CA VAL A 98 -20.00 0.71 -6.22
C VAL A 98 -19.24 0.91 -7.52
N CYS A 99 -17.93 0.67 -7.51
CA CYS A 99 -17.07 0.86 -8.67
C CYS A 99 -17.15 -0.31 -9.66
N ASN A 100 -17.34 0.01 -10.95
CA ASN A 100 -17.48 -0.95 -12.06
C ASN A 100 -16.34 -0.86 -13.10
N CYS A 101 -15.18 -0.26 -12.77
CA CYS A 101 -14.04 -0.18 -13.70
C CYS A 101 -13.43 -1.56 -14.04
N ASP A 102 -12.60 -1.62 -15.08
CA ASP A 102 -11.94 -2.86 -15.55
C ASP A 102 -11.26 -3.66 -14.43
N VAL A 103 -10.62 -2.95 -13.49
CA VAL A 103 -9.93 -3.56 -12.34
C VAL A 103 -10.89 -4.23 -11.36
N CYS A 104 -12.12 -3.71 -11.22
CA CYS A 104 -13.16 -4.32 -10.41
C CYS A 104 -13.90 -5.45 -11.15
N GLN A 105 -13.81 -5.49 -12.48
CA GLN A 105 -14.32 -6.61 -13.29
C GLN A 105 -13.32 -7.77 -13.36
N ASP A 106 -12.03 -7.51 -13.19
CA ASP A 106 -10.98 -8.53 -13.17
C ASP A 106 -10.89 -9.25 -11.82
N SER A 107 -11.36 -10.51 -11.79
CA SER A 107 -11.26 -11.38 -10.61
C SER A 107 -9.89 -12.03 -10.45
N GLU A 108 -9.07 -12.08 -11.50
CA GLU A 108 -7.78 -12.78 -11.47
C GLU A 108 -6.76 -12.03 -10.61
N MET A 109 -6.75 -10.70 -10.69
CA MET A 109 -5.87 -9.89 -9.86
C MET A 109 -6.19 -10.06 -8.37
N ASP A 110 -7.47 -10.08 -7.99
CA ASP A 110 -7.89 -10.29 -6.61
C ASP A 110 -7.57 -11.72 -6.13
N ARG A 111 -7.72 -12.73 -7.01
CA ARG A 111 -7.26 -14.09 -6.73
C ARG A 111 -5.76 -14.15 -6.48
N GLN A 112 -4.97 -13.38 -7.22
CA GLN A 112 -3.53 -13.29 -6.99
C GLN A 112 -3.20 -12.59 -5.66
N LYS A 113 -3.92 -11.51 -5.33
CA LYS A 113 -3.84 -10.82 -4.04
C LYS A 113 -4.26 -11.71 -2.86
N CYS A 114 -4.98 -12.79 -3.09
CA CYS A 114 -5.33 -13.80 -2.09
C CYS A 114 -4.54 -15.11 -2.24
N SER A 115 -3.45 -15.11 -3.02
CA SER A 115 -2.74 -16.34 -3.39
C SER A 115 -2.12 -17.12 -2.23
N LEU A 116 -2.00 -18.43 -2.46
CA LEU A 116 -1.42 -19.42 -1.56
C LEU A 116 -0.03 -19.86 -2.04
N ARG A 117 0.81 -20.38 -1.15
CA ARG A 117 2.09 -21.00 -1.53
C ARG A 117 1.84 -22.32 -2.24
N CYS A 118 2.59 -22.55 -3.31
CA CYS A 118 2.53 -23.81 -4.03
C CYS A 118 3.06 -24.96 -3.15
N THR A 119 2.36 -26.10 -3.15
CA THR A 119 2.81 -27.30 -2.40
C THR A 119 3.85 -28.13 -3.16
N LYS A 120 4.16 -27.74 -4.41
CA LYS A 120 5.04 -28.49 -5.33
C LYS A 120 6.36 -27.79 -5.64
N CYS A 121 6.46 -26.48 -5.43
CA CYS A 121 7.71 -25.74 -5.65
C CYS A 121 7.84 -24.56 -4.68
N LYS A 122 9.08 -24.15 -4.41
CA LYS A 122 9.42 -23.17 -3.36
C LYS A 122 8.92 -21.75 -3.68
N ASP A 123 9.10 -21.32 -4.92
CA ASP A 123 8.84 -19.93 -5.35
C ASP A 123 7.47 -19.77 -6.04
N GLY A 124 6.70 -20.86 -6.10
CA GLY A 124 5.39 -20.87 -6.72
C GLY A 124 4.30 -20.30 -5.84
N PHE A 125 3.34 -19.66 -6.48
CA PHE A 125 2.10 -19.21 -5.85
C PHE A 125 0.91 -19.66 -6.69
N CYS A 126 -0.21 -19.91 -6.00
CA CYS A 126 -1.46 -20.31 -6.60
C CYS A 126 -2.52 -19.23 -6.30
N PRO A 127 -3.03 -18.52 -7.31
CA PRO A 127 -4.16 -17.61 -7.12
C PRO A 127 -5.37 -18.34 -6.51
N TYR A 128 -6.07 -17.66 -5.62
CA TYR A 128 -7.13 -18.24 -4.80
C TYR A 128 -8.17 -17.17 -4.46
N SER A 129 -9.46 -17.50 -4.46
CA SER A 129 -10.50 -16.65 -3.86
C SER A 129 -11.05 -17.31 -2.60
N PRO A 130 -11.25 -16.57 -1.50
CA PRO A 130 -12.01 -17.06 -0.34
C PRO A 130 -13.46 -17.47 -0.66
N GLU A 131 -13.98 -17.03 -1.80
CA GLU A 131 -15.32 -17.34 -2.31
C GLU A 131 -15.34 -18.59 -3.20
N ASP A 132 -14.17 -19.11 -3.61
CA ASP A 132 -14.11 -20.30 -4.48
C ASP A 132 -14.30 -21.56 -3.63
N ASP A 133 -15.28 -22.40 -3.97
CA ASP A 133 -15.55 -23.69 -3.29
C ASP A 133 -14.55 -24.81 -3.65
N TYR A 134 -13.49 -24.50 -4.41
CA TYR A 134 -12.57 -25.48 -4.97
C TYR A 134 -11.21 -25.45 -4.28
N ALA A 135 -10.80 -26.62 -3.80
CA ALA A 135 -9.54 -26.87 -3.09
C ALA A 135 -8.29 -26.96 -4.00
N GLU A 136 -8.47 -26.95 -5.32
CA GLU A 136 -7.40 -27.22 -6.28
C GLU A 136 -7.06 -25.97 -7.09
N THR A 137 -5.81 -25.52 -7.00
CA THR A 137 -5.36 -24.31 -7.70
C THR A 137 -4.05 -24.58 -8.45
N ARG A 138 -3.94 -24.01 -9.65
CA ARG A 138 -2.76 -24.16 -10.51
C ARG A 138 -1.72 -23.11 -10.15
N CYS A 139 -0.50 -23.57 -9.88
CA CYS A 139 0.63 -22.68 -9.62
C CYS A 139 1.01 -21.89 -10.89
N LYS A 140 1.19 -20.57 -10.76
CA LYS A 140 1.60 -19.69 -11.86
C LYS A 140 3.08 -19.82 -12.26
N VAL A 141 3.90 -20.47 -11.43
CA VAL A 141 5.33 -20.67 -11.69
C VAL A 141 5.62 -22.06 -12.29
N CYS A 142 5.34 -23.15 -11.59
CA CYS A 142 5.64 -24.51 -12.07
C CYS A 142 4.51 -25.20 -12.84
N GLY A 143 3.31 -24.60 -12.89
CA GLY A 143 2.14 -25.18 -13.58
C GLY A 143 1.48 -26.38 -12.88
N ALA A 144 2.04 -26.88 -11.79
CA ALA A 144 1.48 -27.99 -11.03
C ALA A 144 0.22 -27.59 -10.24
N ILE A 145 -0.67 -28.56 -9.99
CA ILE A 145 -1.86 -28.38 -9.17
C ILE A 145 -1.48 -28.59 -7.70
N SER A 146 -1.86 -27.62 -6.87
CA SER A 146 -1.78 -27.70 -5.41
C SER A 146 -3.19 -27.92 -4.86
N ILE A 147 -3.30 -28.87 -3.92
CA ILE A 147 -4.56 -29.21 -3.25
C ILE A 147 -4.47 -28.71 -1.80
N PHE A 148 -5.50 -28.01 -1.34
CA PHE A 148 -5.58 -27.43 0.00
C PHE A 148 -6.81 -27.90 0.74
N ASN A 149 -6.78 -27.87 2.08
CA ASN A 149 -7.96 -28.14 2.89
C ASN A 149 -8.78 -26.84 3.03
N PHE A 150 -9.98 -26.81 2.45
CA PHE A 150 -10.85 -25.63 2.41
C PHE A 150 -11.20 -25.10 3.81
N ASP A 151 -11.69 -25.97 4.70
CA ASP A 151 -12.07 -25.58 6.08
C ASP A 151 -10.91 -24.96 6.86
N HIS A 152 -9.71 -25.53 6.67
CA HIS A 152 -8.50 -25.01 7.29
C HIS A 152 -8.11 -23.65 6.71
N LEU A 153 -8.15 -23.50 5.38
CA LEU A 153 -7.86 -22.23 4.71
C LEU A 153 -8.82 -21.12 5.14
N GLN A 154 -10.12 -21.41 5.21
CA GLN A 154 -11.13 -20.43 5.60
C GLN A 154 -10.90 -19.94 7.04
N LYS A 155 -10.58 -20.85 7.98
CA LYS A 155 -10.23 -20.50 9.36
C LYS A 155 -8.98 -19.64 9.45
N LEU A 156 -7.93 -19.98 8.70
CA LEU A 156 -6.70 -19.18 8.66
C LEU A 156 -6.95 -17.80 8.05
N TYR A 157 -7.70 -17.72 6.96
CA TYR A 157 -8.02 -16.46 6.30
C TYR A 157 -8.86 -15.54 7.19
N GLN A 158 -9.83 -16.09 7.94
CA GLN A 158 -10.62 -15.33 8.90
C GLN A 158 -9.74 -14.77 10.02
N ARG A 159 -8.82 -15.56 10.57
CA ARG A 159 -7.86 -15.08 11.60
C ARG A 159 -6.89 -14.02 11.06
N LEU A 160 -6.50 -14.12 9.79
CA LEU A 160 -5.59 -13.15 9.15
C LEU A 160 -6.27 -11.80 8.92
N THR A 161 -7.58 -11.80 8.64
CA THR A 161 -8.34 -10.60 8.25
C THR A 161 -9.08 -9.93 9.41
N VAL A 162 -9.54 -10.70 10.40
CA VAL A 162 -10.24 -10.19 11.58
C VAL A 162 -9.25 -10.03 12.74
N ARG A 163 -9.14 -8.82 13.31
CA ARG A 163 -8.18 -8.53 14.38
C ARG A 163 -8.82 -8.02 15.66
N GLY A 164 -8.22 -8.40 16.79
CA GLY A 164 -8.30 -7.67 18.06
C GLY A 164 -7.15 -6.67 18.16
N SER A 165 -7.40 -5.48 18.72
CA SER A 165 -6.44 -4.38 18.80
C SER A 165 -5.43 -4.48 19.95
N THR A 166 -5.26 -5.64 20.58
CA THR A 166 -4.58 -5.78 21.88
C THR A 166 -3.55 -6.92 21.96
N GLU A 167 -3.11 -7.46 20.83
CA GLU A 167 -2.09 -8.53 20.81
C GLU A 167 -0.67 -7.98 20.99
N SER A 168 0.17 -8.71 21.73
CA SER A 168 1.59 -8.37 21.87
C SER A 168 2.36 -8.69 20.59
N LEU A 169 3.47 -7.98 20.35
CA LEU A 169 4.30 -8.16 19.15
C LEU A 169 4.69 -9.63 18.89
N ASN A 170 5.15 -10.35 19.93
CA ASN A 170 5.56 -11.75 19.77
C ASN A 170 4.42 -12.65 19.28
N LYS A 171 3.17 -12.41 19.72
CA LYS A 171 2.01 -13.18 19.26
C LYS A 171 1.67 -12.89 17.79
N LEU A 172 1.86 -11.64 17.37
CA LEU A 172 1.68 -11.26 15.97
C LEU A 172 2.73 -11.95 15.09
N ILE A 173 3.99 -11.99 15.54
CA ILE A 173 5.10 -12.67 14.88
C ILE A 173 4.82 -14.19 14.76
N ASP A 174 4.42 -14.84 15.86
CA ASP A 174 4.07 -16.26 15.87
C ASP A 174 2.93 -16.57 14.88
N SER A 175 1.89 -15.73 14.88
CA SER A 175 0.77 -15.84 13.94
C SER A 175 1.22 -15.65 12.49
N TYR A 176 2.14 -14.71 12.23
CA TYR A 176 2.68 -14.49 10.90
C TYR A 176 3.42 -15.73 10.39
N HIS A 177 4.23 -16.35 11.24
CA HIS A 177 4.94 -17.58 10.90
C HIS A 177 3.99 -18.77 10.62
N GLU A 178 2.83 -18.80 11.26
CA GLU A 178 1.76 -19.75 10.92
C GLU A 178 1.17 -19.45 9.53
N PHE A 179 0.80 -18.19 9.28
CA PHE A 179 0.18 -17.75 8.04
C PHE A 179 1.11 -17.88 6.83
N GLU A 180 2.39 -17.52 6.96
CA GLU A 180 3.33 -17.53 5.84
C GLU A 180 3.71 -18.94 5.37
N LYS A 181 3.36 -20.00 6.12
CA LYS A 181 3.48 -21.39 5.65
C LYS A 181 2.48 -21.71 4.53
N VAL A 182 1.36 -20.99 4.50
CA VAL A 182 0.21 -21.27 3.64
C VAL A 182 -0.01 -20.15 2.63
N PHE A 183 0.02 -18.90 3.05
CA PHE A 183 -0.21 -17.75 2.18
C PHE A 183 1.09 -17.32 1.48
N SER A 184 0.97 -16.97 0.20
CA SER A 184 2.13 -16.59 -0.59
C SER A 184 2.63 -15.18 -0.20
N PRO A 185 3.90 -14.84 -0.49
CA PRO A 185 4.39 -13.46 -0.36
C PRO A 185 3.65 -12.41 -1.20
N TYR A 186 2.84 -12.83 -2.17
CA TYR A 186 1.96 -11.97 -2.98
C TYR A 186 0.56 -11.77 -2.36
N ASN A 187 0.31 -12.39 -1.21
CA ASN A 187 -0.96 -12.28 -0.51
C ASN A 187 -1.05 -10.93 0.21
N VAL A 188 -2.01 -10.09 -0.19
CA VAL A 188 -2.22 -8.74 0.34
C VAL A 188 -2.65 -8.75 1.81
N PRO A 189 -3.59 -9.59 2.27
CA PRO A 189 -3.87 -9.74 3.70
C PRO A 189 -2.62 -10.07 4.54
N LEU A 190 -1.75 -10.97 4.06
CA LEU A 190 -0.47 -11.28 4.72
C LEU A 190 0.48 -10.08 4.72
N CYS A 191 0.58 -9.35 3.60
CA CYS A 191 1.37 -8.13 3.52
C CYS A 191 0.90 -7.06 4.52
N LYS A 192 -0.41 -6.84 4.66
CA LYS A 192 -0.98 -5.92 5.66
C LYS A 192 -0.75 -6.41 7.10
N PHE A 193 -0.67 -7.72 7.29
CA PHE A 193 -0.27 -8.31 8.57
C PHE A 193 1.19 -8.02 8.89
N ALA A 194 2.11 -8.19 7.94
CA ALA A 194 3.50 -7.76 8.09
C ALA A 194 3.60 -6.25 8.40
N GLU A 195 2.87 -5.40 7.68
CA GLU A 195 2.90 -3.95 7.90
C GLU A 195 2.51 -3.58 9.34
N SER A 196 1.51 -4.25 9.91
CA SER A 196 1.15 -3.99 11.31
C SER A 196 2.16 -4.50 12.33
N ILE A 197 2.86 -5.60 12.03
CA ILE A 197 3.95 -6.09 12.88
C ILE A 197 5.09 -5.07 12.84
N MET A 198 5.43 -4.57 11.64
CA MET A 198 6.41 -3.51 11.47
C MET A 198 6.03 -2.27 12.30
N ILE A 199 4.79 -1.78 12.23
CA ILE A 199 4.34 -0.63 13.04
C ILE A 199 4.44 -0.91 14.55
N SER A 200 3.99 -2.08 14.99
CA SER A 200 4.10 -2.47 16.40
C SER A 200 5.54 -2.57 16.87
N ALA A 201 6.43 -3.12 16.04
CA ALA A 201 7.86 -3.25 16.33
C ALA A 201 8.55 -1.88 16.41
N VAL A 202 8.19 -0.93 15.53
CA VAL A 202 8.69 0.45 15.59
C VAL A 202 8.25 1.12 16.91
N ASN A 203 6.98 0.95 17.31
CA ASN A 203 6.47 1.52 18.57
C ASN A 203 7.16 0.91 19.81
N ASP A 204 7.54 -0.36 19.73
CA ASP A 204 8.26 -1.08 20.78
C ASP A 204 9.80 -0.91 20.68
N GLU A 205 10.30 -0.06 19.77
CA GLU A 205 11.73 0.17 19.47
C GLU A 205 12.52 -1.10 19.08
N LYS A 206 11.82 -2.11 18.58
CA LYS A 206 12.35 -3.38 18.09
C LYS A 206 12.68 -3.31 16.60
N TYR A 207 13.79 -2.65 16.28
CA TYR A 207 14.14 -2.32 14.90
C TYR A 207 14.53 -3.53 14.04
N ASP A 208 15.00 -4.64 14.64
CA ASP A 208 15.32 -5.88 13.93
C ASP A 208 14.08 -6.52 13.32
N GLU A 209 13.04 -6.67 14.12
CA GLU A 209 11.74 -7.12 13.68
C GLU A 209 11.12 -6.10 12.70
N ALA A 210 11.23 -4.79 12.98
CA ALA A 210 10.69 -3.77 12.08
C ALA A 210 11.29 -3.87 10.67
N VAL A 211 12.62 -4.07 10.54
CA VAL A 211 13.28 -4.23 9.23
C VAL A 211 12.82 -5.50 8.53
N GLU A 212 12.76 -6.64 9.24
CA GLU A 212 12.32 -7.91 8.67
C GLU A 212 10.91 -7.78 8.09
N TYR A 213 9.98 -7.24 8.86
CA TYR A 213 8.59 -7.14 8.42
C TYR A 213 8.36 -6.02 7.40
N ALA A 214 9.15 -4.94 7.42
CA ALA A 214 9.17 -3.95 6.35
C ALA A 214 9.58 -4.59 5.01
N GLU A 215 10.63 -5.42 5.00
CA GLU A 215 11.11 -6.10 3.78
C GLU A 215 10.03 -7.01 3.17
N LYS A 216 9.31 -7.75 4.02
CA LYS A 216 8.23 -8.66 3.58
C LYS A 216 7.09 -7.94 2.84
N THR A 217 6.88 -6.64 3.07
CA THR A 217 5.84 -5.87 2.35
C THR A 217 6.25 -5.44 0.94
N LEU A 218 7.56 -5.32 0.66
CA LEU A 218 8.07 -4.70 -0.57
C LEU A 218 7.58 -5.39 -1.84
N LEU A 219 7.42 -6.72 -1.79
CA LEU A 219 6.99 -7.49 -2.95
C LEU A 219 5.56 -7.14 -3.38
N CYS A 220 4.61 -7.07 -2.45
CA CYS A 220 3.23 -6.70 -2.76
C CYS A 220 3.14 -5.27 -3.28
N TYR A 221 3.85 -4.33 -2.65
CA TYR A 221 3.87 -2.93 -3.09
C TYR A 221 4.42 -2.80 -4.51
N ARG A 222 5.52 -3.51 -4.84
CA ARG A 222 6.08 -3.52 -6.19
C ARG A 222 5.18 -4.21 -7.21
N THR A 223 4.43 -5.23 -6.80
CA THR A 223 3.64 -6.07 -7.72
C THR A 223 2.32 -5.41 -8.11
N TYR A 224 1.66 -4.75 -7.16
CA TYR A 224 0.26 -4.32 -7.34
C TYR A 224 0.07 -2.82 -7.54
N TYR A 225 1.04 -1.98 -7.16
CA TYR A 225 0.98 -0.56 -7.54
C TYR A 225 1.61 -0.34 -8.92
N PRO A 226 1.09 0.63 -9.70
CA PRO A 226 1.74 1.02 -10.95
C PRO A 226 3.12 1.63 -10.70
N GLU A 227 4.02 1.46 -11.67
CA GLU A 227 5.36 2.05 -11.62
C GLU A 227 5.29 3.58 -11.52
N GLY A 228 6.09 4.17 -10.63
CA GLY A 228 6.06 5.60 -10.33
C GLY A 228 4.97 6.03 -9.33
N HIS A 229 4.14 5.11 -8.84
CA HIS A 229 3.20 5.42 -7.75
C HIS A 229 3.91 5.88 -6.46
N PRO A 230 3.35 6.81 -5.68
CA PRO A 230 3.93 7.25 -4.40
C PRO A 230 4.12 6.13 -3.37
N SER A 231 3.14 5.24 -3.16
CA SER A 231 3.19 4.24 -2.08
C SER A 231 4.43 3.33 -2.11
N PRO A 232 4.83 2.72 -3.25
CA PRO A 232 6.09 1.98 -3.32
C PRO A 232 7.33 2.81 -2.98
N SER A 233 7.38 4.09 -3.38
CA SER A 233 8.52 4.97 -3.09
C SER A 233 8.65 5.28 -1.60
N VAL A 234 7.52 5.51 -0.93
CA VAL A 234 7.45 5.73 0.52
C VAL A 234 7.84 4.47 1.28
N ARG A 235 7.28 3.32 0.92
CA ARG A 235 7.63 2.04 1.56
C ARG A 235 9.13 1.72 1.45
N MET A 236 9.71 1.98 0.27
CA MET A 236 11.15 1.80 0.04
C MET A 236 11.99 2.77 0.90
N PHE A 237 11.55 4.02 1.03
CA PHE A 237 12.20 5.03 1.86
C PHE A 237 12.15 4.67 3.35
N GLU A 238 11.01 4.23 3.85
CA GLU A 238 10.84 3.75 5.23
C GLU A 238 11.73 2.56 5.54
N TYR A 239 11.76 1.56 4.64
CA TYR A 239 12.66 0.42 4.75
C TYR A 239 14.13 0.83 4.80
N ALA A 240 14.55 1.74 3.92
CA ALA A 240 15.91 2.27 3.93
C ALA A 240 16.24 2.98 5.26
N LYS A 241 15.31 3.78 5.80
CA LYS A 241 15.50 4.43 7.11
C LYS A 241 15.63 3.44 8.26
N LEU A 242 14.85 2.37 8.27
CA LEU A 242 14.98 1.32 9.29
C LEU A 242 16.35 0.64 9.21
N LEU A 243 16.86 0.35 8.01
CA LEU A 243 18.22 -0.15 7.80
C LEU A 243 19.30 0.84 8.30
N MET A 244 19.08 2.14 8.14
CA MET A 244 20.00 3.16 8.66
C MET A 244 20.08 3.15 10.18
N LEU A 245 18.93 2.97 10.87
CA LEU A 245 18.89 2.89 12.33
C LEU A 245 19.73 1.70 12.86
N GLN A 246 19.73 0.60 12.12
CA GLN A 246 20.56 -0.58 12.41
C GLN A 246 22.03 -0.44 11.98
N ARG A 247 22.41 0.66 11.32
CA ARG A 247 23.72 0.81 10.66
C ARG A 247 24.01 -0.31 9.67
N ASN A 248 22.98 -0.85 9.03
CA ASN A 248 23.10 -1.92 8.06
C ASN A 248 23.69 -1.35 6.75
N GLN A 249 24.69 -2.02 6.19
CA GLN A 249 25.34 -1.59 4.94
C GLN A 249 24.38 -1.56 3.74
N ALA A 250 23.29 -2.33 3.77
CA ALA A 250 22.25 -2.30 2.76
C ALA A 250 21.47 -0.97 2.75
N SER A 251 21.55 -0.15 3.79
CA SER A 251 20.86 1.15 3.86
C SER A 251 21.19 2.06 2.69
N LEU A 252 22.46 2.16 2.28
CA LEU A 252 22.91 3.04 1.20
C LEU A 252 22.30 2.67 -0.17
N PRO A 253 22.44 1.43 -0.69
CA PRO A 253 21.82 1.07 -1.97
C PRO A 253 20.29 1.15 -1.92
N MET A 254 19.67 0.86 -0.77
CA MET A 254 18.21 0.99 -0.62
C MET A 254 17.76 2.45 -0.62
N LEU A 255 18.47 3.35 0.04
CA LEU A 255 18.18 4.78 0.05
C LEU A 255 18.39 5.42 -1.33
N ARG A 256 19.43 5.02 -2.07
CA ARG A 256 19.63 5.45 -3.48
C ARG A 256 18.46 5.05 -4.36
N LYS A 257 17.97 3.82 -4.20
CA LYS A 257 16.80 3.33 -4.93
C LYS A 257 15.52 4.07 -4.52
N ALA A 258 15.31 4.29 -3.23
CA ALA A 258 14.19 5.08 -2.71
C ALA A 258 14.22 6.50 -3.28
N PHE A 259 15.38 7.16 -3.30
CA PHE A 259 15.55 8.50 -3.88
C PHE A 259 15.10 8.56 -5.34
N LYS A 260 15.54 7.61 -6.17
CA LYS A 260 15.10 7.52 -7.57
C LYS A 260 13.58 7.41 -7.68
N MET A 261 12.98 6.51 -6.91
CA MET A 261 11.52 6.30 -6.91
C MET A 261 10.77 7.55 -6.43
N VAL A 262 11.28 8.26 -5.43
CA VAL A 262 10.70 9.52 -4.93
C VAL A 262 10.78 10.63 -5.98
N CYS A 263 11.88 10.75 -6.72
CA CYS A 263 11.99 11.71 -7.82
C CYS A 263 10.97 11.43 -8.94
N GLU A 264 10.73 10.16 -9.25
CA GLU A 264 9.72 9.76 -10.24
C GLU A 264 8.30 10.09 -9.75
N SER A 265 7.96 9.72 -8.51
CA SER A 265 6.61 9.83 -7.97
C SER A 265 6.24 11.24 -7.48
N TYR A 266 7.13 11.94 -6.77
CA TYR A 266 6.89 13.29 -6.22
C TYR A 266 7.50 14.41 -7.07
N GLY A 267 8.44 14.09 -7.96
CA GLY A 267 9.23 15.06 -8.73
C GLY A 267 10.54 15.40 -8.05
N SER A 268 11.59 15.60 -8.85
CA SER A 268 12.95 15.90 -8.37
C SER A 268 13.04 17.18 -7.53
N ASP A 269 12.19 18.17 -7.81
CA ASP A 269 12.17 19.45 -7.09
C ASP A 269 11.25 19.43 -5.86
N SER A 270 10.65 18.29 -5.54
CA SER A 270 9.77 18.17 -4.38
C SER A 270 10.56 18.26 -3.07
N GLY A 271 9.91 18.76 -2.01
CA GLY A 271 10.50 18.79 -0.67
C GLY A 271 10.93 17.40 -0.20
N PHE A 272 10.19 16.35 -0.57
CA PHE A 272 10.55 14.98 -0.25
C PHE A 272 11.82 14.52 -0.97
N ALA A 273 11.94 14.77 -2.28
CA ALA A 273 13.15 14.44 -3.03
C ALA A 273 14.37 15.18 -2.47
N LEU A 274 14.26 16.48 -2.20
CA LEU A 274 15.35 17.29 -1.63
C LEU A 274 15.79 16.78 -0.25
N ASN A 275 14.85 16.42 0.62
CA ASN A 275 15.18 15.88 1.94
C ASN A 275 15.83 14.50 1.84
N THR A 276 15.34 13.64 0.95
CA THR A 276 15.94 12.32 0.70
C THR A 276 17.36 12.45 0.11
N ALA A 277 17.60 13.43 -0.77
CA ALA A 277 18.93 13.71 -1.30
C ALA A 277 19.92 14.16 -0.22
N ARG A 278 19.48 15.03 0.72
CA ARG A 278 20.30 15.42 1.88
C ARG A 278 20.65 14.21 2.75
N LEU A 279 19.65 13.40 3.08
CA LEU A 279 19.83 12.19 3.87
C LEU A 279 20.82 11.22 3.21
N LEU A 280 20.73 11.07 1.89
CA LEU A 280 21.65 10.25 1.12
C LEU A 280 23.09 10.78 1.17
N ASN A 281 23.29 12.08 0.97
CA ASN A 281 24.61 12.71 1.06
C ASN A 281 25.22 12.56 2.46
N ASP A 282 24.42 12.68 3.51
CA ASP A 282 24.89 12.53 4.90
C ASP A 282 25.29 11.07 5.20
N LEU A 283 24.53 10.10 4.68
CA LEU A 283 24.87 8.67 4.79
C LEU A 283 26.16 8.32 4.02
N GLU A 284 26.35 8.88 2.83
CA GLU A 284 27.58 8.65 2.05
C GLU A 284 28.82 9.20 2.76
N LYS A 285 28.73 10.40 3.35
CA LYS A 285 29.82 10.98 4.14
C LYS A 285 30.14 10.16 5.39
N SER A 286 29.12 9.66 6.10
CA SER A 286 29.34 8.88 7.32
C SER A 286 30.02 7.55 7.01
N ILE A 287 29.63 6.86 5.93
CA ILE A 287 30.27 5.62 5.48
C ILE A 287 31.73 5.86 5.07
N ALA A 288 32.00 6.93 4.32
CA ALA A 288 33.35 7.30 3.91
C ALA A 288 34.26 7.58 5.12
N ALA A 289 33.73 8.29 6.13
CA ALA A 289 34.46 8.58 7.37
C ALA A 289 34.77 7.32 8.20
N THR A 290 33.90 6.31 8.20
CA THR A 290 34.15 5.03 8.88
C THR A 290 35.10 4.09 8.12
N SER A 291 35.36 4.37 6.84
CA SER A 291 36.24 3.58 5.98
C SER A 291 37.65 4.17 5.85
N SER A 292 37.88 5.32 6.49
CA SER A 292 39.15 6.05 6.56
C SER A 292 39.84 5.80 7.88
#